data_AF-A0A1U8JIW5-F1
#
_entry.id   AF-A0A1U8JIW5-F1
#
_cell.length_a   1.000
_cell.length_b   1.000
_cell.length_c   1.000
_cell.angle_alpha   90.00
_cell.angle_beta   90.00
_cell.angle_gamma   90.00
#
_symmetry.space_group_name_H-M   'P 1'
#
loop_
_entity.id
_entity.type
_entity.pdbx_description
1 polymer ?
#
loop_
_entity_poly.entity_id
_entity_poly.type
_entity_poly.pdbx_seq_one_letter_code
_entity_poly.pdbx_strand_id
1 'polypeptide(L)'
;MDNSGNLKVVFHDFPGGAVGFELIARFCYNNGRTQITPASVVLLNCAAQFMEMESDGHRPSLLNQTKKSLDGISFWSWSELLVALKECQDLLLSPSKPSLILDKVLDCVVGRLVSPIVASPYTSSSENSSFQCSCDTRSSYSTRNNSSQVSWWFEDLLFLNIDLIDKVIKLMICQHFDHATITKFLFCYQRSRFVTATPTEKCRIMEVIINLLSLLDRNSLSCKHLFDMFRVASSLENISKHCKSVLDTLIGSQLDQATIDFLLVPPPRKKHYMYDMNLVLRLVNAFQNELNCCSSLVRLRKVASLLDSYLVEV
;
A
#
# COMPACT_ATOMS: atom_id res chain seq x y z
N MET A 1 -18.16 31.47 53.93
CA MET A 1 -17.36 30.25 53.70
C MET A 1 -17.65 29.83 52.27
N ASP A 2 -16.76 30.18 51.36
CA ASP A 2 -16.92 29.94 49.93
C ASP A 2 -16.82 28.44 49.65
N ASN A 3 -17.89 27.89 49.10
CA ASN A 3 -17.93 26.53 48.61
C ASN A 3 -17.16 26.50 47.28
N SER A 4 -15.83 26.42 47.37
CA SER A 4 -14.95 26.12 46.23
C SER A 4 -15.22 24.68 45.78
N GLY A 5 -16.33 24.49 45.07
CA GLY A 5 -16.63 23.24 44.40
C GLY A 5 -15.53 22.96 43.39
N ASN A 6 -14.92 21.77 43.46
CA ASN A 6 -13.90 21.34 42.51
C ASN A 6 -14.45 21.46 41.07
N LEU A 7 -13.93 22.44 40.31
CA LEU A 7 -14.19 22.56 38.88
C LEU A 7 -13.47 21.41 38.17
N LYS A 8 -14.25 20.52 37.55
CA LYS A 8 -13.73 19.39 36.79
C LYS A 8 -13.89 19.66 35.30
N VAL A 9 -12.77 19.70 34.58
CA VAL A 9 -12.74 19.74 33.11
C VAL A 9 -12.42 18.34 32.61
N VAL A 10 -13.20 17.84 31.65
CA VAL A 10 -13.01 16.51 31.05
C VAL A 10 -12.85 16.67 29.55
N PHE A 11 -11.72 16.19 29.03
CA PHE A 11 -11.49 16.08 27.60
C PHE A 11 -11.83 14.65 27.16
N HIS A 12 -12.91 14.52 26.39
CA HIS A 12 -13.25 13.27 25.73
C HIS A 12 -12.41 13.14 24.44
N ASP A 13 -11.85 11.95 24.21
CA ASP A 13 -11.09 11.60 23.00
C ASP A 13 -9.94 12.56 22.66
N PHE A 14 -9.22 13.03 23.69
CA PHE A 14 -8.06 13.88 23.50
C PHE A 14 -7.01 13.20 22.60
N PRO A 15 -6.49 13.85 21.55
CA PRO A 15 -5.51 13.25 20.64
C PRO A 15 -4.28 12.72 21.40
N GLY A 16 -3.97 11.43 21.23
CA GLY A 16 -2.89 10.74 21.97
C GLY A 16 -3.12 10.59 23.47
N GLY A 17 -4.35 10.78 23.95
CA GLY A 17 -4.75 10.57 25.33
C GLY A 17 -3.92 11.36 26.34
N ALA A 18 -3.51 10.69 27.42
CA ALA A 18 -2.72 11.30 28.48
C ALA A 18 -1.36 11.83 27.99
N VAL A 19 -0.72 11.13 27.03
CA VAL A 19 0.59 11.54 26.47
C VAL A 19 0.45 12.83 25.69
N GLY A 20 -0.57 12.93 24.83
CA GLY A 20 -0.86 14.17 24.11
C GLY A 20 -1.15 15.34 25.06
N PHE A 21 -1.94 15.09 26.11
CA PHE A 21 -2.27 16.13 27.09
C PHE A 21 -1.04 16.60 27.87
N GLU A 22 -0.17 15.68 28.29
CA GLU A 22 1.09 16.01 28.96
C GLU A 22 1.96 16.92 28.08
N LEU A 23 2.07 16.61 26.78
CA LEU A 23 2.85 17.42 25.84
C LEU A 23 2.29 18.85 25.70
N ILE A 24 0.96 19.00 25.64
CA ILE A 24 0.31 20.31 25.63
C ILE A 24 0.53 21.05 26.94
N ALA A 25 0.33 20.39 28.08
CA ALA A 25 0.57 20.97 29.39
C ALA A 25 2.02 21.46 29.51
N ARG A 26 3.00 20.65 29.10
CA ARG A 26 4.41 21.00 29.14
C ARG A 26 4.72 22.22 28.27
N PHE A 27 4.09 22.34 27.10
CA PHE A 27 4.19 23.55 26.28
C PHE A 27 3.64 24.79 27.01
N CYS A 28 2.43 24.68 27.59
CA CYS A 28 1.77 25.79 28.30
C CYS A 28 2.57 26.27 29.51
N TYR A 29 3.10 25.35 30.32
CA TYR A 29 3.84 25.66 31.55
C TYR A 29 5.32 26.05 31.31
N ASN A 30 5.87 25.77 30.12
CA ASN A 30 7.26 26.08 29.78
C ASN A 30 7.38 27.28 28.82
N ASN A 31 6.52 28.29 28.97
CA ASN A 31 6.50 29.51 28.16
C ASN A 31 6.47 29.25 26.64
N GLY A 32 5.75 28.20 26.22
CA GLY A 32 5.61 27.78 24.83
C GLY A 32 6.90 27.30 24.16
N ARG A 33 7.84 26.79 24.95
CA ARG A 33 9.02 26.08 24.47
C ARG A 33 8.78 24.58 24.55
N THR A 34 8.75 23.91 23.41
CA THR A 34 8.73 22.45 23.33
C THR A 34 9.65 21.96 22.22
N GLN A 35 10.19 20.75 22.37
CA GLN A 35 10.95 20.11 21.32
C GLN A 35 9.97 19.43 20.35
N ILE A 36 9.92 19.94 19.12
CA ILE A 36 9.12 19.35 18.05
C ILE A 36 10.02 18.40 17.28
N THR A 37 9.69 17.12 17.32
CA THR A 37 10.43 16.05 16.64
C THR A 37 9.51 15.39 15.60
N PRO A 38 10.03 14.69 14.59
CA PRO A 38 9.21 13.97 13.62
C PRO A 38 8.25 12.95 14.26
N ALA A 39 8.60 12.39 15.42
CA ALA A 39 7.74 11.51 16.21
C ALA A 39 6.63 12.25 16.96
N SER A 40 6.84 13.49 17.35
CA SER A 40 5.88 14.24 18.19
C SER A 40 5.06 15.26 17.41
N VAL A 41 5.51 15.68 16.23
CA VAL A 41 4.92 16.80 15.47
C VAL A 41 3.48 16.54 15.04
N VAL A 42 3.14 15.32 14.63
CA VAL A 42 1.78 14.96 14.23
C VAL A 42 0.84 15.04 15.43
N LEU A 43 1.20 14.37 16.53
CA LEU A 43 0.45 14.39 17.79
C LEU A 43 0.29 15.81 18.34
N LEU A 44 1.39 16.58 18.40
CA LEU A 44 1.38 17.97 18.87
C LEU A 44 0.47 18.85 18.00
N ASN A 45 0.46 18.66 16.68
CA ASN A 45 -0.42 19.44 15.82
C ASN A 45 -1.89 19.08 16.04
N CYS A 46 -2.23 17.79 16.11
CA CYS A 46 -3.59 17.33 16.40
C CYS A 46 -4.08 17.82 17.77
N ALA A 47 -3.25 17.69 18.81
CA ALA A 47 -3.58 18.14 20.15
C ALA A 47 -3.68 19.67 20.24
N ALA A 48 -2.80 20.42 19.55
CA ALA A 48 -2.88 21.87 19.48
C ALA A 48 -4.13 22.35 18.73
N GLN A 49 -4.54 21.62 17.69
CA GLN A 49 -5.77 21.90 16.95
C GLN A 49 -7.01 21.60 17.80
N PHE A 50 -7.01 20.49 18.55
CA PHE A 50 -8.08 20.14 19.49
C PHE A 50 -8.26 21.20 20.59
N MET A 51 -7.15 21.77 21.06
CA MET A 51 -7.13 22.81 22.09
C MET A 51 -7.23 24.23 21.53
N GLU A 52 -7.43 24.39 20.22
CA GLU A 52 -7.54 25.68 19.51
C GLU A 52 -6.39 26.64 19.86
N MET A 53 -5.15 26.12 19.93
CA MET A 53 -3.95 26.85 20.35
C MET A 53 -3.35 27.73 19.23
N GLU A 54 -4.20 28.53 18.60
CA GLU A 54 -3.80 29.61 17.68
C GLU A 54 -3.40 30.85 18.48
N SER A 55 -2.54 31.71 17.92
CA SER A 55 -2.07 32.92 18.61
C SER A 55 -2.41 34.16 17.81
N ASP A 56 -3.05 35.11 18.49
CA ASP A 56 -3.38 36.44 17.98
C ASP A 56 -2.29 37.49 18.26
N GLY A 57 -1.04 37.07 18.55
CA GLY A 57 0.10 38.00 18.57
C GLY A 57 1.23 37.63 19.53
N HIS A 58 1.06 37.87 20.83
CA HIS A 58 2.18 37.83 21.79
C HIS A 58 2.41 36.48 22.49
N ARG A 59 1.48 35.52 22.37
CA ARG A 59 1.64 34.18 22.96
C ARG A 59 2.27 33.22 21.95
N PRO A 60 3.12 32.29 22.39
CA PRO A 60 3.63 31.25 21.50
C PRO A 60 2.47 30.33 21.06
N SER A 61 2.22 30.25 19.75
CA SER A 61 1.26 29.28 19.19
C SER A 61 1.97 27.98 18.86
N LEU A 62 1.54 26.89 19.51
CA LEU A 62 2.02 25.55 19.19
C LEU A 62 1.61 25.12 17.78
N LEU A 63 0.43 25.55 17.34
CA LEU A 63 -0.10 25.24 16.02
C LEU A 63 0.78 25.88 14.92
N ASN A 64 1.26 27.11 15.11
CA ASN A 64 2.20 27.75 14.19
C ASN A 64 3.60 27.12 14.24
N GLN A 65 4.09 26.73 15.42
CA GLN A 65 5.39 26.07 15.55
C GLN A 65 5.40 24.69 14.87
N THR A 66 4.34 23.90 15.02
CA THR A 66 4.20 22.59 14.36
C THR A 66 4.03 22.73 12.85
N LYS A 67 3.22 23.70 12.37
CA LYS A 67 3.14 24.04 10.94
C LYS A 67 4.51 24.40 10.36
N LYS A 68 5.27 25.27 11.02
CA LYS A 68 6.62 25.66 10.59
C LYS A 68 7.59 24.46 10.54
N SER A 69 7.48 23.53 11.48
CA SER A 69 8.28 22.30 11.46
C SER A 69 7.89 21.40 10.29
N LEU A 70 6.60 21.27 10.00
CA LEU A 70 6.07 20.52 8.86
C LEU A 70 6.41 21.15 7.51
N ASP A 71 6.59 22.47 7.43
CA ASP A 71 7.06 23.10 6.20
C ASP A 71 8.53 22.74 5.87
N GLY A 72 9.30 22.32 6.87
CA GLY A 72 10.67 21.80 6.71
C GLY A 72 10.77 20.29 6.50
N ILE A 73 9.65 19.58 6.28
CA ILE A 73 9.59 18.11 6.17
C ILE A 73 10.46 17.55 5.04
N SER A 74 10.69 18.32 3.97
CA SER A 74 11.51 17.92 2.82
C SER A 74 12.96 17.60 3.22
N PHE A 75 13.46 18.21 4.30
CA PHE A 75 14.82 18.04 4.82
C PHE A 75 14.97 16.90 5.83
N TRP A 76 13.88 16.24 6.25
CA TRP A 76 13.95 15.14 7.20
C TRP A 76 14.65 13.92 6.59
N SER A 77 15.30 13.09 7.40
CA SER A 77 15.81 11.78 6.99
C SER A 77 14.67 10.80 6.63
N TRP A 78 15.00 9.69 5.95
CA TRP A 78 14.01 8.66 5.60
C TRP A 78 13.37 8.05 6.86
N SER A 79 14.18 7.73 7.87
CA SER A 79 13.70 7.23 9.16
C SER A 79 12.72 8.18 9.84
N GLU A 80 12.98 9.49 9.80
CA GLU A 80 12.09 10.48 10.39
C GLU A 80 10.74 10.58 9.66
N LEU A 81 10.72 10.44 8.33
CA LEU A 81 9.48 10.36 7.57
C LEU A 81 8.67 9.10 7.90
N LEU A 82 9.32 7.93 8.03
CA LEU A 82 8.64 6.69 8.39
C LEU A 82 8.04 6.75 9.79
N VAL A 83 8.76 7.34 10.74
CA VAL A 83 8.27 7.56 12.11
C VAL A 83 7.03 8.46 12.08
N ALA A 84 7.09 9.59 11.38
CA ALA A 84 5.93 10.49 11.24
C ALA A 84 4.74 9.81 10.55
N LEU A 85 4.98 9.00 9.53
CA LEU A 85 3.93 8.24 8.83
C LEU A 85 3.27 7.19 9.73
N LYS A 86 4.06 6.52 10.58
CA LYS A 86 3.55 5.56 11.56
C LYS A 86 2.69 6.26 12.62
N GLU A 87 3.12 7.40 13.13
CA GLU A 87 2.33 8.21 14.06
C GLU A 87 1.03 8.70 13.43
N CYS A 88 1.06 9.11 12.15
CA CYS A 88 -0.17 9.40 11.41
C CYS A 88 -1.09 8.17 11.39
N GLN A 89 -0.59 6.97 11.10
CA GLN A 89 -1.40 5.76 11.06
C GLN A 89 -2.11 5.48 12.40
N ASP A 90 -1.38 5.60 13.51
CA ASP A 90 -1.89 5.28 14.85
C ASP A 90 -2.91 6.34 15.32
N LEU A 91 -2.73 7.60 14.92
CA LEU A 91 -3.63 8.71 15.26
C LEU A 91 -4.86 8.82 14.34
N LEU A 92 -4.79 8.29 13.12
CA LEU A 92 -5.90 8.24 12.15
C LEU A 92 -7.02 7.24 12.52
N LEU A 93 -6.91 6.57 13.68
CA LEU A 93 -8.00 5.79 14.26
C LEU A 93 -9.19 6.66 14.73
N SER A 94 -9.10 8.00 14.63
CA SER A 94 -10.22 8.92 14.87
C SER A 94 -10.85 9.40 13.55
N PRO A 95 -12.17 9.29 13.35
CA PRO A 95 -12.88 9.56 12.09
C PRO A 95 -12.95 11.05 11.67
N SER A 96 -12.23 11.95 12.35
CA SER A 96 -12.28 13.40 12.10
C SER A 96 -11.17 13.87 11.15
N LYS A 97 -11.52 13.87 9.85
CA LYS A 97 -10.82 14.47 8.69
C LYS A 97 -9.46 13.84 8.34
N PRO A 98 -9.18 13.59 7.05
CA PRO A 98 -7.80 13.34 6.62
C PRO A 98 -6.98 14.57 7.01
N SER A 99 -6.00 14.38 7.89
CA SER A 99 -5.16 15.48 8.33
C SER A 99 -4.35 15.96 7.12
N LEU A 100 -4.38 17.26 6.84
CA LEU A 100 -3.49 17.91 5.85
C LEU A 100 -2.01 17.50 6.06
N ILE A 101 -1.67 17.12 7.30
CA ILE A 101 -0.38 16.57 7.70
C ILE A 101 -0.10 15.24 7.02
N LEU A 102 -1.05 14.30 7.02
CA LEU A 102 -0.88 13.00 6.37
C LEU A 102 -0.56 13.20 4.89
N ASP A 103 -1.31 14.05 4.20
CA ASP A 103 -1.08 14.32 2.77
C ASP A 103 0.33 14.90 2.54
N LYS A 104 0.76 15.88 3.35
CA LYS A 104 2.13 16.41 3.30
C LYS A 104 3.20 15.34 3.54
N VAL A 105 3.00 14.46 4.52
CA VAL A 105 3.94 13.37 4.85
C VAL A 105 4.00 12.36 3.70
N LEU A 106 2.84 11.96 3.16
CA LEU A 106 2.73 11.05 2.03
C LEU A 106 3.39 11.62 0.77
N ASP A 107 3.15 12.89 0.47
CA ASP A 107 3.78 13.60 -0.65
C ASP A 107 5.31 13.57 -0.54
N CYS A 108 5.85 13.76 0.66
CA CYS A 108 7.30 13.73 0.88
C CYS A 108 7.87 12.32 0.80
N VAL A 109 7.17 11.32 1.34
CA VAL A 109 7.57 9.91 1.26
C VAL A 109 7.60 9.46 -0.19
N VAL A 110 6.50 9.66 -0.93
CA VAL A 110 6.39 9.25 -2.34
C VAL A 110 7.35 10.05 -3.21
N GLY A 111 7.44 11.37 -3.02
CA GLY A 111 8.38 12.22 -3.76
C GLY A 111 9.83 11.80 -3.57
N ARG A 112 10.19 11.28 -2.39
CA ARG A 112 11.53 10.73 -2.13
C ARG A 112 11.75 9.38 -2.80
N LEU A 113 10.74 8.53 -2.88
CA LEU A 113 10.82 7.26 -3.59
C LEU A 113 11.02 7.49 -5.10
N VAL A 114 10.29 8.46 -5.67
CA VAL A 114 10.38 8.82 -7.10
C VAL A 114 11.74 9.47 -7.44
N SER A 115 12.37 10.15 -6.48
CA SER A 115 13.63 10.87 -6.73
C SER A 115 14.84 9.94 -6.89
N PRO A 116 15.55 9.99 -8.04
CA PRO A 116 16.69 9.10 -8.32
C PRO A 116 17.95 9.42 -7.50
N ILE A 117 17.97 10.53 -6.75
CA ILE A 117 19.16 11.05 -6.06
C ILE A 117 19.42 10.36 -4.71
N VAL A 118 18.42 9.70 -4.12
CA VAL A 118 18.55 9.03 -2.81
C VAL A 118 18.32 7.52 -2.98
N ALA A 119 19.10 6.91 -3.87
CA ALA A 119 19.18 5.46 -3.91
C ALA A 119 20.02 4.98 -2.71
N SER A 120 19.31 4.54 -1.66
CA SER A 120 19.82 3.97 -0.40
C SER A 120 20.32 4.98 0.65
N PRO A 121 19.65 5.09 1.82
CA PRO A 121 20.25 5.70 3.01
C PRO A 121 21.37 4.85 3.63
N TYR A 122 21.56 3.61 3.16
CA TYR A 122 22.61 2.69 3.61
C TYR A 122 23.85 2.78 2.70
N THR A 123 24.56 3.91 2.75
CA THR A 123 25.97 3.97 2.31
C THR A 123 26.89 4.08 3.52
N SER A 124 26.64 3.30 4.57
CA SER A 124 27.66 2.92 5.54
C SER A 124 27.28 1.62 6.25
N SER A 125 28.08 0.57 5.98
CA SER A 125 28.32 -0.61 6.82
C SER A 125 27.13 -1.31 7.50
N SER A 126 26.77 -2.50 7.02
CA SER A 126 27.04 -3.76 7.74
C SER A 126 26.22 -4.87 7.10
N GLU A 127 26.89 -5.96 6.79
CA GLU A 127 26.31 -7.25 6.49
C GLU A 127 25.39 -7.65 7.65
N ASN A 128 24.09 -7.84 7.40
CA ASN A 128 23.27 -8.78 8.16
C ASN A 128 21.96 -9.15 7.46
N SER A 129 21.87 -10.44 7.15
CA SER A 129 20.69 -11.29 6.96
C SER A 129 19.35 -10.60 6.69
N SER A 130 19.11 -10.20 5.44
CA SER A 130 17.74 -9.94 4.96
C SER A 130 17.06 -11.28 4.62
N PHE A 131 15.83 -11.45 5.08
CA PHE A 131 14.95 -12.52 4.62
C PHE A 131 14.69 -12.30 3.14
N GLN A 132 15.49 -12.98 2.32
CA GLN A 132 15.42 -12.86 0.89
C GLN A 132 14.10 -13.46 0.42
N CYS A 133 13.13 -12.59 0.12
CA CYS A 133 11.96 -12.92 -0.66
C CYS A 133 12.43 -13.23 -2.10
N SER A 134 13.03 -14.40 -2.27
CA SER A 134 13.56 -14.89 -3.55
C SER A 134 12.38 -15.26 -4.45
N CYS A 135 12.07 -14.39 -5.39
CA CYS A 135 11.07 -14.61 -6.43
C CYS A 135 11.72 -15.14 -7.71
N ASP A 136 12.73 -16.00 -7.62
CA ASP A 136 13.40 -16.54 -8.81
C ASP A 136 13.37 -18.06 -8.81
N THR A 137 12.65 -18.60 -9.80
CA THR A 137 12.68 -20.02 -10.14
C THR A 137 14.00 -20.28 -10.85
N ARG A 138 14.99 -20.74 -10.09
CA ARG A 138 16.21 -21.46 -10.50
C ARG A 138 16.58 -21.33 -12.00
N SER A 139 17.40 -20.33 -12.34
CA SER A 139 18.27 -20.39 -13.51
C SER A 139 19.61 -19.74 -13.22
N SER A 140 20.66 -20.47 -13.56
CA SER A 140 22.06 -20.09 -13.42
C SER A 140 22.43 -18.98 -14.41
N TYR A 141 23.47 -18.22 -14.07
CA TYR A 141 24.18 -17.18 -14.84
C TYR A 141 23.74 -15.71 -14.68
N SER A 142 24.39 -15.07 -13.69
CA SER A 142 24.92 -13.69 -13.67
C SER A 142 24.11 -12.54 -14.31
N THR A 143 23.28 -11.89 -13.50
CA THR A 143 23.04 -10.43 -13.56
C THR A 143 22.91 -9.86 -12.14
N ARG A 144 24.02 -9.88 -11.40
CA ARG A 144 24.13 -9.35 -10.04
C ARG A 144 24.31 -7.82 -10.11
N ASN A 145 23.23 -7.04 -9.90
CA ASN A 145 23.21 -5.79 -9.11
C ASN A 145 21.95 -4.88 -9.17
N ASN A 146 20.91 -5.16 -9.97
CA ASN A 146 19.76 -4.23 -10.05
C ASN A 146 18.58 -4.55 -9.11
N SER A 147 18.51 -5.73 -8.49
CA SER A 147 17.37 -6.10 -7.64
C SER A 147 17.44 -5.48 -6.24
N SER A 148 18.63 -5.19 -5.73
CA SER A 148 18.84 -4.58 -4.40
C SER A 148 18.51 -3.08 -4.36
N GLN A 149 18.61 -2.38 -5.49
CA GLN A 149 18.32 -0.94 -5.55
C GLN A 149 16.83 -0.61 -5.74
N VAL A 150 16.01 -1.54 -6.21
CA VAL A 150 14.57 -1.31 -6.43
C VAL A 150 13.73 -1.71 -5.20
N SER A 151 14.26 -2.57 -4.33
CA SER A 151 13.56 -3.16 -3.19
C SER A 151 13.92 -2.57 -1.82
N TRP A 152 14.85 -1.59 -1.76
CA TRP A 152 15.39 -1.10 -0.48
C TRP A 152 14.33 -0.58 0.50
N TRP A 153 13.22 -0.04 -0.02
CA TRP A 153 12.13 0.54 0.78
C TRP A 153 10.97 -0.42 1.03
N PHE A 154 10.98 -1.64 0.46
CA PHE A 154 9.82 -2.54 0.54
C PHE A 154 9.51 -2.89 1.99
N GLU A 155 10.52 -3.38 2.73
CA GLU A 155 10.41 -3.75 4.14
C GLU A 155 9.96 -2.57 5.02
N ASP A 156 10.50 -1.39 4.73
CA ASP A 156 10.21 -0.16 5.45
C ASP A 156 8.74 0.28 5.33
N LEU A 157 8.02 -0.14 4.28
CA LEU A 157 6.60 0.19 4.08
C LEU A 157 5.63 -0.97 4.35
N LEU A 158 6.11 -2.14 4.81
CA LEU A 158 5.23 -3.28 5.13
C LEU A 158 4.34 -3.04 6.36
N PHE A 159 4.66 -2.04 7.20
CA PHE A 159 3.85 -1.69 8.37
C PHE A 159 2.52 -1.01 8.02
N LEU A 160 2.37 -0.54 6.77
CA LEU A 160 1.19 0.21 6.33
C LEU A 160 -0.08 -0.63 6.46
N ASN A 161 -1.13 -0.03 7.00
CA ASN A 161 -2.47 -0.59 7.02
C ASN A 161 -3.11 -0.54 5.61
N ILE A 162 -4.27 -1.17 5.48
CA ILE A 162 -4.96 -1.34 4.20
C ILE A 162 -5.41 0.01 3.62
N ASP A 163 -5.75 0.98 4.46
CA ASP A 163 -6.20 2.30 4.02
C ASP A 163 -5.04 3.18 3.54
N LEU A 164 -3.89 3.11 4.21
CA LEU A 164 -2.70 3.88 3.83
C LEU A 164 -2.01 3.29 2.59
N ILE A 165 -1.97 1.97 2.43
CA ILE A 165 -1.41 1.38 1.20
C ILE A 165 -2.20 1.85 -0.03
N ASP A 166 -3.53 1.91 0.04
CA ASP A 166 -4.36 2.44 -1.06
C ASP A 166 -3.97 3.88 -1.43
N LYS A 167 -3.81 4.75 -0.43
CA LYS A 167 -3.39 6.14 -0.63
C LYS A 167 -1.98 6.26 -1.19
N VAL A 168 -1.01 5.53 -0.63
CA VAL A 168 0.40 5.55 -1.06
C VAL A 168 0.51 5.12 -2.52
N ILE A 169 -0.15 4.02 -2.90
CA ILE A 169 -0.08 3.51 -4.27
C ILE A 169 -0.75 4.45 -5.26
N LYS A 170 -1.93 4.99 -4.94
CA LYS A 170 -2.58 6.00 -5.80
C LYS A 170 -1.69 7.23 -5.99
N LEU A 171 -1.03 7.68 -4.93
CA LEU A 171 -0.11 8.82 -4.99
C LEU A 171 1.15 8.50 -5.82
N MET A 172 1.71 7.29 -5.68
CA MET A 172 2.81 6.81 -6.55
C MET A 172 2.43 6.83 -8.03
N ILE A 173 1.23 6.37 -8.37
CA ILE A 173 0.71 6.40 -9.75
C ILE A 173 0.56 7.85 -10.23
N CYS A 174 -0.02 8.72 -9.40
CA CYS A 174 -0.16 10.15 -9.71
C CYS A 174 1.18 10.85 -9.95
N GLN A 175 2.25 10.40 -9.28
CA GLN A 175 3.62 10.92 -9.44
C GLN A 175 4.44 10.15 -10.50
N HIS A 176 3.80 9.36 -11.35
CA HIS A 176 4.44 8.61 -12.45
C HIS A 176 5.54 7.64 -12.02
N PHE A 177 5.40 7.03 -10.84
CA PHE A 177 6.31 5.99 -10.38
C PHE A 177 6.21 4.73 -11.25
N ASP A 178 7.29 3.96 -11.36
CA ASP A 178 7.34 2.77 -12.23
C ASP A 178 6.30 1.70 -11.80
N HIS A 179 5.34 1.42 -12.69
CA HIS A 179 4.26 0.47 -12.44
C HIS A 179 4.77 -0.97 -12.21
N ALA A 180 5.90 -1.36 -12.80
CA ALA A 180 6.48 -2.69 -12.56
C ALA A 180 7.02 -2.83 -11.13
N THR A 181 7.63 -1.76 -10.60
CA THR A 181 8.07 -1.70 -9.20
C THR A 181 6.89 -1.68 -8.24
N ILE A 182 5.84 -0.90 -8.53
CA ILE A 182 4.59 -0.91 -7.73
C ILE A 182 4.00 -2.31 -7.67
N THR A 183 3.90 -2.98 -8.82
CA THR A 183 3.38 -4.34 -8.92
C THR A 183 4.16 -5.31 -8.03
N LYS A 184 5.49 -5.28 -8.08
CA LYS A 184 6.35 -6.11 -7.22
C LYS A 184 6.13 -5.82 -5.74
N PHE A 185 6.01 -4.54 -5.37
CA PHE A 185 5.74 -4.14 -3.99
C PHE A 185 4.37 -4.64 -3.51
N LEU A 186 3.32 -4.50 -4.31
CA LEU A 186 1.97 -4.98 -3.98
C LEU A 186 1.95 -6.49 -3.71
N PHE A 187 2.64 -7.29 -4.52
CA PHE A 187 2.78 -8.74 -4.27
C PHE A 187 3.59 -9.04 -3.00
N CYS A 188 4.64 -8.26 -2.73
CA CYS A 188 5.41 -8.37 -1.48
C CYS A 188 4.52 -8.06 -0.26
N TYR A 189 3.79 -6.96 -0.31
CA TYR A 189 2.85 -6.53 0.70
C TYR A 189 1.77 -7.59 0.96
N GLN A 190 1.16 -8.12 -0.09
CA GLN A 190 0.19 -9.22 0.01
C GLN A 190 0.78 -10.40 0.78
N ARG A 191 1.95 -10.89 0.35
CA ARG A 191 2.56 -12.09 0.93
C ARG A 191 2.90 -11.89 2.40
N SER A 192 3.47 -10.74 2.75
CA SER A 192 3.81 -10.41 4.14
C SER A 192 2.57 -10.35 5.03
N ARG A 193 1.53 -9.61 4.62
CA ARG A 193 0.31 -9.43 5.43
C ARG A 193 -0.52 -10.71 5.52
N PHE A 194 -0.44 -11.60 4.54
CA PHE A 194 -1.15 -12.89 4.57
C PHE A 194 -0.63 -13.86 5.63
N VAL A 195 0.61 -13.69 6.12
CA VAL A 195 1.16 -14.55 7.17
C VAL A 195 0.42 -14.35 8.49
N THR A 196 0.07 -13.10 8.82
CA THR A 196 -0.54 -12.74 10.11
C THR A 196 -2.04 -12.49 10.05
N ALA A 197 -2.62 -12.32 8.84
CA ALA A 197 -4.02 -11.97 8.65
C ALA A 197 -5.01 -13.13 8.87
N THR A 198 -6.15 -12.79 9.46
CA THR A 198 -7.35 -13.64 9.52
C THR A 198 -7.97 -13.84 8.12
N PRO A 199 -8.83 -14.86 7.90
CA PRO A 199 -9.47 -15.08 6.60
C PRO A 199 -10.26 -13.87 6.08
N THR A 200 -10.91 -13.11 6.96
CA THR A 200 -11.67 -11.90 6.61
C THR A 200 -10.75 -10.75 6.20
N GLU A 201 -9.63 -10.57 6.91
CA GLU A 201 -8.61 -9.58 6.55
C GLU A 201 -7.92 -9.94 5.23
N LYS A 202 -7.63 -11.23 4.98
CA LYS A 202 -7.10 -11.71 3.70
C LYS A 202 -8.00 -11.34 2.54
N CYS A 203 -9.33 -11.43 2.70
CA CYS A 203 -10.29 -10.99 1.69
C CYS A 203 -10.13 -9.48 1.44
N ARG A 204 -10.14 -8.65 2.49
CA ARG A 204 -9.99 -7.19 2.35
C ARG A 204 -8.68 -6.78 1.69
N ILE A 205 -7.56 -7.38 2.11
CA ILE A 205 -6.24 -7.13 1.52
C ILE A 205 -6.27 -7.50 0.03
N MET A 206 -6.81 -8.67 -0.31
CA MET A 206 -6.90 -9.11 -1.70
C MET A 206 -7.73 -8.16 -2.55
N GLU A 207 -8.89 -7.72 -2.05
CA GLU A 207 -9.75 -6.79 -2.77
C GLU A 207 -9.06 -5.45 -3.06
N VAL A 208 -8.40 -4.87 -2.06
CA VAL A 208 -7.65 -3.62 -2.24
C VAL A 208 -6.51 -3.80 -3.23
N ILE A 209 -5.75 -4.90 -3.13
CA ILE A 209 -4.64 -5.15 -4.05
C ILE A 209 -5.13 -5.35 -5.49
N ILE A 210 -6.20 -6.13 -5.72
CA ILE A 210 -6.78 -6.30 -7.06
C ILE A 210 -7.23 -4.96 -7.64
N ASN A 211 -7.89 -4.12 -6.83
CA ASN A 211 -8.31 -2.79 -7.27
C ASN A 211 -7.11 -1.90 -7.60
N LEU A 212 -6.05 -1.92 -6.79
CA LEU A 212 -4.83 -1.15 -7.07
C LEU A 212 -4.09 -1.65 -8.32
N LEU A 213 -4.00 -2.97 -8.53
CA LEU A 213 -3.41 -3.53 -9.75
C LEU A 213 -4.19 -3.14 -11.01
N SER A 214 -5.51 -2.95 -10.90
CA SER A 214 -6.35 -2.49 -12.02
C SER A 214 -6.06 -1.06 -12.48
N LEU A 215 -5.37 -0.27 -11.64
CA LEU A 215 -4.94 1.09 -11.96
C LEU A 215 -3.56 1.13 -12.67
N LEU A 216 -2.83 0.01 -12.68
CA LEU A 216 -1.48 -0.07 -13.25
C LEU A 216 -1.51 -0.40 -14.74
N ASP A 217 -0.37 -0.18 -15.40
CA ASP A 217 -0.19 -0.61 -16.79
C ASP A 217 -0.20 -2.13 -16.84
N ARG A 218 -1.01 -2.68 -17.74
CA ARG A 218 -1.18 -4.12 -17.91
C ARG A 218 0.13 -4.81 -18.24
N ASN A 219 1.03 -4.15 -18.97
CA ASN A 219 2.34 -4.70 -19.33
C ASN A 219 3.27 -4.89 -18.12
N SER A 220 2.99 -4.22 -17.01
CA SER A 220 3.75 -4.37 -15.77
C SER A 220 3.37 -5.63 -14.97
N LEU A 221 2.23 -6.25 -15.30
CA LEU A 221 1.67 -7.41 -14.61
C LEU A 221 2.17 -8.70 -15.26
N SER A 222 2.71 -9.61 -14.45
CA SER A 222 3.06 -10.96 -14.93
C SER A 222 1.82 -11.85 -14.95
N CYS A 223 1.58 -12.51 -16.09
CA CYS A 223 0.51 -13.50 -16.25
C CYS A 223 0.56 -14.58 -15.15
N LYS A 224 1.76 -15.09 -14.83
CA LYS A 224 1.96 -16.07 -13.75
C LYS A 224 1.46 -15.55 -12.39
N HIS A 225 1.89 -14.35 -11.99
CA HIS A 225 1.49 -13.78 -10.71
C HIS A 225 0.00 -13.48 -10.62
N LEU A 226 -0.65 -13.10 -11.73
CA LEU A 226 -2.10 -12.92 -11.78
C LEU A 226 -2.86 -14.24 -11.57
N PHE A 227 -2.39 -15.33 -12.18
CA PHE A 227 -2.97 -16.66 -11.96
C PHE A 227 -2.72 -17.19 -10.54
N ASP A 228 -1.53 -16.95 -9.97
CA ASP A 228 -1.25 -17.28 -8.56
C ASP A 228 -2.20 -16.52 -7.62
N MET A 229 -2.40 -15.23 -7.87
CA MET A 229 -3.38 -14.41 -7.15
C MET A 229 -4.81 -14.94 -7.31
N PHE A 230 -5.20 -15.35 -8.51
CA PHE A 230 -6.52 -15.94 -8.77
C PHE A 230 -6.74 -17.24 -8.01
N ARG A 231 -5.73 -18.11 -7.93
CA ARG A 231 -5.81 -19.36 -7.15
C ARG A 231 -6.04 -19.05 -5.66
N VAL A 232 -5.30 -18.08 -5.13
CA VAL A 232 -5.47 -17.61 -3.75
C VAL A 232 -6.86 -16.98 -3.56
N ALA A 233 -7.28 -16.08 -4.43
CA ALA A 233 -8.60 -15.43 -4.37
C ALA A 233 -9.76 -16.43 -4.47
N SER A 234 -9.62 -17.47 -5.30
CA SER A 234 -10.63 -18.53 -5.45
C SER A 234 -10.73 -19.44 -4.22
N SER A 235 -9.64 -19.57 -3.46
CA SER A 235 -9.67 -20.27 -2.17
C SER A 235 -10.34 -19.47 -1.05
N LEU A 236 -10.56 -18.17 -1.24
CA LEU A 236 -11.24 -17.29 -0.29
C LEU A 236 -12.76 -17.26 -0.57
N GLU A 237 -13.55 -17.62 0.43
CA GLU A 237 -15.01 -17.78 0.27
C GLU A 237 -15.75 -16.44 0.05
N ASN A 238 -15.28 -15.37 0.69
CA ASN A 238 -16.00 -14.10 0.81
C ASN A 238 -15.46 -12.95 -0.05
N ILE A 239 -14.62 -13.23 -1.05
CA ILE A 239 -14.13 -12.17 -1.95
C ILE A 239 -15.25 -11.66 -2.88
N SER A 240 -15.35 -10.35 -3.03
CA SER A 240 -16.43 -9.70 -3.78
C SER A 240 -16.47 -10.15 -5.25
N LYS A 241 -17.70 -10.22 -5.79
CA LYS A 241 -17.93 -10.54 -7.21
C LYS A 241 -17.27 -9.52 -8.14
N HIS A 242 -17.25 -8.25 -7.72
CA HIS A 242 -16.57 -7.17 -8.45
C HIS A 242 -15.07 -7.47 -8.60
N CYS A 243 -14.37 -7.78 -7.51
CA CYS A 243 -12.94 -8.09 -7.57
C CYS A 243 -12.64 -9.36 -8.39
N LYS A 244 -13.50 -10.38 -8.35
CA LYS A 244 -13.37 -11.55 -9.25
C LYS A 244 -13.46 -11.14 -10.73
N SER A 245 -14.41 -10.29 -11.08
CA SER A 245 -14.57 -9.79 -12.45
C SER A 245 -13.39 -8.92 -12.91
N VAL A 246 -12.86 -8.06 -12.02
CA VAL A 246 -11.66 -7.27 -12.29
C VAL A 246 -10.46 -8.18 -12.54
N LEU A 247 -10.27 -9.19 -11.69
CA LEU A 247 -9.18 -10.15 -11.83
C LEU A 247 -9.30 -10.98 -13.12
N ASP A 248 -10.49 -11.46 -13.46
CA ASP A 248 -10.77 -12.14 -14.74
C ASP A 248 -10.42 -11.22 -15.93
N THR A 249 -10.69 -9.92 -15.82
CA THR A 249 -10.36 -8.92 -16.86
C THR A 249 -8.85 -8.71 -16.99
N LEU A 250 -8.12 -8.63 -15.86
CA LEU A 250 -6.66 -8.50 -15.86
C LEU A 250 -5.98 -9.74 -16.45
N ILE A 251 -6.43 -10.95 -16.06
CA ILE A 251 -5.90 -12.20 -16.59
C ILE A 251 -6.25 -12.35 -18.08
N GLY A 252 -7.49 -12.07 -18.45
CA GLY A 252 -7.94 -12.10 -19.84
C GLY A 252 -7.07 -11.22 -20.73
N SER A 253 -6.67 -10.04 -20.26
CA SER A 253 -5.79 -9.16 -21.03
C SER A 253 -4.36 -9.67 -21.24
N GLN A 254 -3.92 -10.66 -20.48
CA GLN A 254 -2.59 -11.27 -20.58
C GLN A 254 -2.65 -12.73 -21.07
N LEU A 255 -3.79 -13.14 -21.64
CA LEU A 255 -4.05 -14.52 -22.03
C LEU A 255 -3.10 -15.02 -23.13
N ASP A 256 -2.58 -14.13 -23.98
CA ASP A 256 -1.58 -14.45 -25.00
C ASP A 256 -0.19 -14.80 -24.44
N GLN A 257 0.02 -14.56 -23.14
CA GLN A 257 1.22 -14.96 -22.40
C GLN A 257 0.98 -16.14 -21.46
N ALA A 258 -0.25 -16.68 -21.42
CA ALA A 258 -0.60 -17.78 -20.55
C ALA A 258 -0.09 -19.12 -21.09
N THR A 259 0.13 -20.07 -20.17
CA THR A 259 0.45 -21.47 -20.48
C THR A 259 -0.72 -22.36 -20.12
N ILE A 260 -0.79 -23.56 -20.69
CA ILE A 260 -1.86 -24.51 -20.42
C ILE A 260 -2.01 -24.80 -18.92
N ASP A 261 -0.89 -24.96 -18.21
CA ASP A 261 -0.85 -25.22 -16.76
C ASP A 261 -1.58 -24.16 -15.92
N PHE A 262 -1.66 -22.93 -16.42
CA PHE A 262 -2.37 -21.84 -15.76
C PHE A 262 -3.88 -21.96 -15.91
N LEU A 263 -4.37 -22.50 -17.04
CA LEU A 263 -5.79 -22.67 -17.35
C LEU A 263 -6.38 -23.92 -16.68
N LEU A 264 -5.55 -24.90 -16.33
CA LEU A 264 -5.95 -26.14 -15.66
C LEU A 264 -6.30 -25.88 -14.17
N VAL A 265 -7.40 -25.16 -13.94
CA VAL A 265 -7.89 -24.82 -12.59
C VAL A 265 -9.08 -25.73 -12.22
N PRO A 266 -9.06 -26.38 -11.04
CA PRO A 266 -10.18 -27.17 -10.56
C PRO A 266 -11.46 -26.32 -10.37
N PRO A 267 -12.65 -26.90 -10.56
CA PRO A 267 -13.89 -26.16 -10.34
C PRO A 267 -14.08 -25.77 -8.86
N PRO A 268 -14.70 -24.60 -8.60
CA PRO A 268 -14.90 -24.09 -7.23
C PRO A 268 -15.83 -24.95 -6.37
N ARG A 269 -16.56 -25.90 -6.97
CA ARG A 269 -17.36 -26.91 -6.27
C ARG A 269 -17.00 -28.27 -6.87
N LYS A 270 -16.97 -29.31 -6.05
CA LYS A 270 -16.83 -30.71 -6.52
C LYS A 270 -17.95 -31.00 -7.52
N LYS A 271 -17.62 -30.94 -8.80
CA LYS A 271 -18.49 -31.29 -9.92
C LYS A 271 -17.86 -32.48 -10.65
N HIS A 272 -18.62 -33.12 -11.54
CA HIS A 272 -18.18 -34.30 -12.28
C HIS A 272 -17.07 -34.04 -13.33
N TYR A 273 -16.70 -32.78 -13.55
CA TYR A 273 -15.65 -32.38 -14.49
C TYR A 273 -14.39 -31.91 -13.76
N MET A 274 -13.21 -32.18 -14.33
CA MET A 274 -11.92 -31.92 -13.68
C MET A 274 -11.49 -30.45 -13.70
N TYR A 275 -11.93 -29.66 -14.69
CA TYR A 275 -11.47 -28.29 -14.92
C TYR A 275 -12.63 -27.28 -15.06
N ASP A 276 -12.42 -26.04 -14.61
CA ASP A 276 -13.42 -24.96 -14.71
C ASP A 276 -13.50 -24.36 -16.12
N MET A 277 -14.27 -24.99 -17.01
CA MET A 277 -14.55 -24.48 -18.35
C MET A 277 -15.15 -23.06 -18.35
N ASN A 278 -15.89 -22.68 -17.30
CA ASN A 278 -16.49 -21.34 -17.24
C ASN A 278 -15.43 -20.27 -17.00
N LEU A 279 -14.34 -20.60 -16.29
CA LEU A 279 -13.21 -19.70 -16.11
C LEU A 279 -12.60 -19.37 -17.47
N VAL A 280 -12.25 -20.40 -18.25
CA VAL A 280 -11.67 -20.21 -19.59
C VAL A 280 -12.58 -19.37 -20.48
N LEU A 281 -13.89 -19.64 -20.48
CA LEU A 281 -14.85 -18.83 -21.25
C LEU A 281 -14.86 -17.36 -20.81
N ARG A 282 -14.81 -17.07 -19.50
CA ARG A 282 -14.73 -15.69 -18.99
C ARG A 282 -13.43 -15.00 -19.39
N LEU A 283 -12.30 -15.69 -19.32
CA LEU A 283 -10.99 -15.15 -19.72
C LEU A 283 -10.92 -14.84 -21.21
N VAL A 284 -11.46 -15.72 -22.05
CA VAL A 284 -11.55 -15.51 -23.50
C VAL A 284 -12.46 -14.33 -23.83
N ASN A 285 -13.62 -14.21 -23.17
CA ASN A 285 -14.50 -13.06 -23.35
C ASN A 285 -13.83 -11.75 -22.90
N ALA A 286 -13.08 -11.77 -21.79
CA ALA A 286 -12.31 -10.62 -21.33
C ALA A 286 -11.21 -10.22 -22.34
N PHE A 287 -10.49 -11.19 -22.90
CA PHE A 287 -9.52 -10.94 -23.97
C PHE A 287 -10.19 -10.32 -25.21
N GLN A 288 -11.33 -10.86 -25.64
CA GLN A 288 -12.09 -10.34 -26.79
C GLN A 288 -12.63 -8.92 -26.58
N ASN A 289 -13.07 -8.57 -25.37
CA ASN A 289 -13.53 -7.22 -25.08
C ASN A 289 -12.41 -6.19 -25.18
N GLU A 290 -11.16 -6.60 -24.95
CA GLU A 290 -9.97 -5.76 -25.08
C GLU A 290 -9.49 -5.63 -26.54
N LEU A 291 -9.85 -6.58 -27.40
CA LEU A 291 -9.43 -6.65 -28.81
C LEU A 291 -9.92 -5.49 -29.69
N ASN A 292 -10.86 -4.67 -29.21
CA ASN A 292 -11.49 -3.56 -29.94
C ASN A 292 -10.55 -2.38 -30.25
N CYS A 293 -9.29 -2.40 -29.81
CA CYS A 293 -8.26 -1.44 -30.22
C CYS A 293 -6.96 -2.15 -30.61
N CYS A 294 -6.68 -2.24 -31.92
CA CYS A 294 -5.37 -2.54 -32.52
C CYS A 294 -4.59 -3.73 -31.91
N SER A 295 -5.24 -4.86 -31.71
CA SER A 295 -4.58 -6.08 -31.26
C SER A 295 -3.79 -6.74 -32.40
N SER A 296 -2.56 -7.17 -32.10
CA SER A 296 -1.72 -7.88 -33.07
C SER A 296 -2.31 -9.26 -33.38
N LEU A 297 -2.43 -9.62 -34.66
CA LEU A 297 -2.77 -10.98 -35.13
C LEU A 297 -1.92 -12.07 -34.46
N VAL A 298 -0.71 -11.72 -34.00
CA VAL A 298 0.18 -12.60 -33.25
C VAL A 298 -0.44 -13.00 -31.90
N ARG A 299 -1.04 -12.06 -31.16
CA ARG A 299 -1.69 -12.32 -29.86
C ARG A 299 -2.88 -13.26 -30.04
N LEU A 300 -3.72 -12.99 -31.04
CA LEU A 300 -4.85 -13.84 -31.40
C LEU A 300 -4.42 -15.27 -31.71
N ARG A 301 -3.38 -15.45 -32.53
CA ARG A 301 -2.86 -16.78 -32.87
C ARG A 301 -2.33 -17.53 -31.64
N LYS A 302 -1.66 -16.83 -30.72
CA LYS A 302 -1.19 -17.43 -29.46
C LYS A 302 -2.36 -17.91 -28.60
N VAL A 303 -3.39 -17.08 -28.42
CA VAL A 303 -4.58 -17.48 -27.64
C VAL A 303 -5.33 -18.62 -28.32
N ALA A 304 -5.49 -18.61 -29.64
CA ALA A 304 -6.11 -19.72 -30.37
C ALA A 304 -5.34 -21.03 -30.16
N SER A 305 -4.01 -21.02 -30.32
CA SER A 305 -3.17 -22.19 -30.07
C SER A 305 -3.23 -22.68 -28.63
N LEU A 306 -3.34 -21.76 -27.66
CA LEU A 306 -3.53 -22.09 -26.24
C LEU A 306 -4.87 -22.80 -26.00
N LEU A 307 -5.95 -22.30 -26.62
CA LEU A 307 -7.28 -22.90 -26.51
C LEU A 307 -7.33 -24.27 -27.20
N ASP A 308 -6.70 -24.43 -28.36
CA ASP A 308 -6.58 -25.73 -29.03
C ASP A 308 -5.86 -26.74 -28.11
N SER A 309 -4.77 -26.32 -27.48
CA SER A 309 -4.03 -27.16 -26.53
C SER A 309 -4.88 -27.52 -25.31
N TYR A 310 -5.66 -26.57 -24.78
CA TYR A 310 -6.58 -26.79 -23.67
C TYR A 310 -7.71 -27.78 -24.04
N LEU A 311 -8.29 -27.67 -25.24
CA LEU A 311 -9.34 -28.57 -25.71
C LEU A 311 -8.85 -30.00 -25.96
N VAL A 312 -7.56 -30.20 -26.22
CA VAL A 312 -6.97 -31.54 -26.32
C VAL A 312 -6.80 -32.20 -24.95
N GLU A 313 -6.57 -31.41 -23.90
CA GLU A 313 -6.30 -31.91 -22.54
C GLU A 313 -7.59 -32.25 -21.75
N VAL A 314 -8.72 -31.57 -22.05
CA VAL A 314 -10.00 -31.71 -21.33
C VAL A 314 -10.96 -32.69 -22.01
#